data_AF-A0A1F4JK47-F1
#
_entry.id   AF-A0A1F4JK47-F1
#
_cell.length_a   1.000
_cell.length_b   1.000
_cell.length_c   1.000
_cell.angle_alpha   90.00
_cell.angle_beta   90.00
_cell.angle_gamma   90.00
#
_symmetry.space_group_name_H-M   'P 1'
#
loop_
_entity.id
_entity.type
_entity.pdbx_description
1 polymer ?
#
loop_
_entity_poly.entity_id
_entity_poly.type
_entity_poly.pdbx_seq_one_letter_code
_entity_poly.pdbx_strand_id
1 'polypeptide(L)'
;MDTRKSMIWIGAAMLGAVVLTAALPARQGGMPALNPVAEPDLFPFLKPLDSSALSVPQPAASRDTQLTPTNIAGVEAAAQNMRAQGAGDDQIYRLRADALSPDMADRLAQLDRAEKTWNARVNDYIAERDRLRDGTAAASDEQKIYALQQLRDSRFTAEEQIQLGAYETGGSPRLMQ
;
A
#
# COMPACT_ATOMS: atom_id res chain seq x y z
N MET A 1 35.92 3.08 -14.02
CA MET A 1 35.37 2.96 -12.65
C MET A 1 34.02 3.63 -12.67
N ASP A 2 32.97 2.86 -12.98
CA ASP A 2 31.60 3.37 -13.08
C ASP A 2 30.93 3.27 -11.72
N THR A 3 30.87 4.41 -11.01
CA THR A 3 30.05 4.55 -9.81
C THR A 3 28.59 4.73 -10.23
N ARG A 4 27.91 3.62 -10.55
CA ARG A 4 26.44 3.62 -10.57
C ARG A 4 25.97 3.81 -9.13
N LYS A 5 25.51 5.03 -8.85
CA LYS A 5 24.94 5.46 -7.58
C LYS A 5 23.75 4.55 -7.27
N SER A 6 23.96 3.55 -6.41
CA SER A 6 22.91 2.70 -5.86
C SER A 6 21.96 3.57 -5.05
N MET A 7 20.93 4.07 -5.72
CA MET A 7 19.80 4.73 -5.10
C MET A 7 18.95 3.63 -4.49
N ILE A 8 19.20 3.35 -3.21
CA ILE A 8 18.44 2.39 -2.40
C ILE A 8 16.99 2.91 -2.34
N TRP A 9 16.14 2.40 -3.22
CA TRP A 9 14.72 2.67 -3.21
C TRP A 9 14.09 1.78 -2.16
N ILE A 10 13.84 2.32 -0.97
CA ILE A 10 13.01 1.65 0.04
C ILE A 10 11.60 1.65 -0.54
N GLY A 11 11.22 0.52 -1.14
CA GLY A 11 9.87 0.28 -1.63
C GLY A 11 8.87 0.58 -0.51
N ALA A 12 7.88 1.42 -0.84
CA ALA A 12 6.79 1.75 0.05
C ALA A 12 6.05 0.48 0.46
N ALA A 13 6.06 0.20 1.76
CA ALA A 13 5.25 -0.83 2.36
C ALA A 13 3.77 -0.53 2.07
N MET A 14 3.10 -1.46 1.39
CA MET A 14 1.65 -1.46 1.23
C MET A 14 0.96 -1.41 2.59
N LEU A 15 0.12 -0.39 2.82
CA LEU A 15 -0.93 -0.48 3.83
C LEU A 15 -2.05 -1.36 3.26
N GLY A 16 -2.10 -2.61 3.72
CA GLY A 16 -3.20 -3.52 3.45
C GLY A 16 -4.49 -3.00 4.08
N ALA A 17 -5.46 -2.64 3.26
CA ALA A 17 -6.84 -2.38 3.69
C ALA A 17 -7.51 -3.71 4.08
N VAL A 18 -7.89 -3.84 5.35
CA VAL A 18 -8.78 -4.92 5.81
C VAL A 18 -10.20 -4.58 5.35
N VAL A 19 -10.71 -5.31 4.37
CA VAL A 19 -12.12 -5.26 3.96
C VAL A 19 -12.92 -6.14 4.92
N LEU A 20 -13.78 -5.51 5.73
CA LEU A 20 -14.72 -6.20 6.61
C LEU A 20 -16.00 -6.53 5.83
N THR A 21 -16.10 -7.74 5.29
CA THR A 21 -17.32 -8.20 4.59
C THR A 21 -18.38 -8.60 5.61
N ALA A 22 -19.40 -7.76 5.80
CA ALA A 22 -20.59 -8.09 6.56
C ALA A 22 -21.61 -8.84 5.68
N ALA A 23 -21.99 -10.05 6.09
CA ALA A 23 -23.17 -10.75 5.57
C ALA A 23 -23.92 -11.43 6.73
N LEU A 24 -25.04 -10.84 7.13
CA LEU A 24 -26.02 -11.40 8.07
C LEU A 24 -27.12 -12.11 7.27
N PRO A 25 -27.59 -13.29 7.71
CA PRO A 25 -28.99 -13.65 7.58
C PRO A 25 -29.68 -13.61 8.96
N ALA A 26 -30.79 -12.90 8.98
CA ALA A 26 -31.68 -12.76 10.12
C ALA A 26 -32.29 -14.12 10.53
N ARG A 27 -32.12 -14.48 11.80
CA ARG A 27 -32.96 -15.48 12.46
C ARG A 27 -33.72 -14.77 13.58
N GLN A 28 -34.99 -14.51 13.32
CA GLN A 28 -35.92 -14.06 14.34
C GLN A 28 -36.16 -15.19 15.35
N GLY A 29 -35.84 -14.92 16.60
CA GLY A 29 -36.17 -15.74 17.76
C GLY A 29 -35.92 -14.87 18.99
N GLY A 30 -37.00 -14.47 19.68
CA GLY A 30 -36.90 -13.63 20.86
C GLY A 30 -35.98 -14.24 21.92
N MET A 31 -35.04 -13.45 22.42
CA MET A 31 -34.21 -13.81 23.56
C MET A 31 -34.65 -13.03 24.80
N PRO A 32 -34.81 -13.69 25.96
CA PRO A 32 -34.93 -12.99 27.24
C PRO A 32 -33.64 -12.21 27.53
N ALA A 33 -33.74 -11.13 28.30
CA ALA A 33 -32.60 -10.35 28.76
C ALA A 33 -31.57 -11.26 29.45
N LEU A 34 -30.51 -11.61 28.74
CA LEU A 34 -29.35 -12.30 29.30
C LEU A 34 -28.51 -11.23 29.99
N ASN A 35 -28.49 -11.30 31.32
CA ASN A 35 -27.53 -10.59 32.16
C ASN A 35 -26.13 -10.72 31.54
N PRO A 36 -25.32 -9.64 31.51
CA PRO A 36 -23.95 -9.75 31.03
C PRO A 36 -23.23 -10.76 31.92
N VAL A 37 -23.01 -11.96 31.37
CA VAL A 37 -22.00 -12.88 31.89
C VAL A 37 -20.71 -12.09 31.90
N ALA A 38 -20.23 -11.82 33.12
CA ALA A 38 -18.93 -11.22 33.36
C ALA A 38 -17.90 -11.99 32.51
N GLU A 39 -17.27 -11.28 31.58
CA GLU A 39 -16.10 -11.81 30.89
C GLU A 39 -15.08 -12.19 31.97
N PRO A 40 -14.55 -13.42 31.98
CA PRO A 40 -13.45 -13.75 32.87
C PRO A 40 -12.31 -12.80 32.51
N ASP A 41 -11.82 -12.07 33.51
CA ASP A 41 -10.66 -11.19 33.38
C ASP A 41 -9.47 -12.06 32.97
N LEU A 42 -9.22 -12.17 31.66
CA LEU A 42 -8.28 -13.13 31.07
C LEU A 42 -6.83 -12.82 31.45
N PHE A 43 -6.58 -11.66 32.09
CA PHE A 43 -5.26 -11.21 32.51
C PHE A 43 -5.32 -10.46 33.84
N PRO A 44 -5.63 -11.14 34.96
CA PRO A 44 -5.87 -10.51 36.27
C PRO A 44 -4.61 -9.83 36.87
N PHE A 45 -3.44 -10.03 36.26
CA PHE A 45 -2.18 -9.39 36.63
C PHE A 45 -1.90 -8.10 35.85
N LEU A 46 -2.63 -7.86 34.76
CA LEU A 46 -2.58 -6.60 34.03
C LEU A 46 -3.63 -5.67 34.65
N LYS A 47 -3.19 -4.83 35.59
CA LYS A 47 -4.02 -3.71 36.05
C LYS A 47 -4.37 -2.88 34.80
N PRO A 48 -5.66 -2.60 34.51
CA PRO A 48 -6.01 -1.77 33.37
C PRO A 48 -5.29 -0.43 33.53
N LEU A 49 -4.39 -0.12 32.60
CA LEU A 49 -3.77 1.19 32.55
C LEU A 49 -4.89 2.16 32.17
N ASP A 50 -5.22 3.09 33.08
CA ASP A 50 -6.08 4.22 32.75
C ASP A 50 -5.43 4.97 31.58
N SER A 51 -5.98 4.78 30.37
CA SER A 51 -5.51 5.42 29.14
C SER A 51 -5.54 6.95 29.22
N SER A 52 -6.35 7.49 30.13
CA SER A 52 -6.41 8.91 30.48
C SER A 52 -5.17 9.42 31.22
N ALA A 53 -4.43 8.54 31.92
CA ALA A 53 -3.23 8.91 32.68
C ALA A 53 -1.94 8.90 31.82
N LEU A 54 -1.99 8.31 30.63
CA LEU A 54 -0.88 8.31 29.66
C LEU A 54 -0.88 9.55 28.73
N SER A 55 -1.87 10.43 28.87
CA SER A 55 -1.88 11.72 28.18
C SER A 55 -0.98 12.70 28.92
N VAL A 56 0.31 12.71 28.58
CA VAL A 56 1.21 13.79 28.99
C VAL A 56 0.66 15.09 28.39
N PRO A 57 0.37 16.14 29.19
CA PRO A 57 -0.05 17.42 28.66
C PRO A 57 1.09 17.99 27.80
N GLN A 58 0.96 17.89 26.48
CA GLN A 58 1.89 18.50 25.54
C GLN A 58 1.78 20.03 25.71
N PRO A 59 2.89 20.76 25.99
CA PRO A 59 2.85 22.21 25.99
C PRO A 59 2.37 22.69 24.62
N ALA A 60 1.52 23.74 24.62
CA ALA A 60 0.79 24.22 23.43
C ALA A 60 1.68 24.67 22.24
N ALA A 61 3.01 24.63 22.39
CA ALA A 61 4.02 25.03 21.40
C ALA A 61 4.43 23.91 20.41
N SER A 62 3.71 22.78 20.35
CA SER A 62 3.99 21.69 19.38
C SER A 62 2.77 21.23 18.59
N ARG A 63 1.74 22.07 18.43
CA ARG A 63 0.61 21.79 17.52
C ARG A 63 0.95 22.02 16.05
N ASP A 64 2.22 22.28 15.73
CA ASP A 64 2.72 22.27 14.36
C ASP A 64 2.69 20.82 13.85
N THR A 65 1.55 20.43 13.27
CA THR A 65 1.36 19.26 12.40
C THR A 65 2.08 18.00 12.87
N GLN A 66 1.59 17.41 13.97
CA GLN A 66 2.10 16.13 14.45
C GLN A 66 1.90 15.05 13.37
N LEU A 67 2.99 14.61 12.76
CA LEU A 67 3.03 13.54 11.76
C LEU A 67 2.75 12.20 12.44
N THR A 68 1.47 11.89 12.63
CA THR A 68 1.03 10.55 13.05
C THR A 68 0.70 9.71 11.82
N PRO A 69 0.94 8.38 11.84
CA PRO A 69 0.52 7.49 10.77
C PRO A 69 -0.97 7.63 10.42
N THR A 70 -1.82 7.88 11.42
CA THR A 70 -3.26 8.11 11.26
C THR A 70 -3.55 9.38 10.45
N ASN A 71 -2.82 10.48 10.68
CA ASN A 71 -3.00 11.72 9.94
C ASN A 71 -2.64 11.53 8.46
N ILE A 72 -1.47 10.93 8.18
CA ILE A 72 -1.03 10.66 6.80
C ILE A 72 -2.05 9.80 6.04
N ALA A 73 -2.56 8.73 6.66
CA ALA A 73 -3.58 7.87 6.04
C ALA A 73 -4.86 8.63 5.68
N GLY A 74 -5.30 9.55 6.54
CA GLY A 74 -6.48 10.39 6.27
C GLY A 74 -6.27 11.34 5.09
N VAL A 75 -5.10 11.99 5.02
CA VAL A 75 -4.74 12.90 3.92
C VAL A 75 -4.64 12.14 2.59
N GLU A 76 -4.05 10.94 2.60
CA GLU A 76 -3.96 10.10 1.41
C GLU A 76 -5.33 9.60 0.92
N ALA A 77 -6.24 9.25 1.84
CA ALA A 77 -7.62 8.89 1.47
C ALA A 77 -8.36 10.08 0.83
N ALA A 78 -8.19 11.30 1.36
CA ALA A 78 -8.73 12.51 0.75
C ALA A 78 -8.12 12.76 -0.64
N ALA A 79 -6.81 12.59 -0.80
CA ALA A 79 -6.13 12.70 -2.08
C ALA A 79 -6.67 11.70 -3.12
N GLN A 80 -6.88 10.44 -2.72
CA GLN A 80 -7.47 9.42 -3.60
C GLN A 80 -8.88 9.79 -4.06
N ASN A 81 -9.74 10.25 -3.14
CA ASN A 81 -11.08 10.73 -3.47
C ASN A 81 -11.05 11.92 -4.44
N MET A 82 -10.12 12.85 -4.26
CA MET A 82 -9.94 13.98 -5.18
C MET A 82 -9.51 13.53 -6.57
N ARG A 83 -8.57 12.57 -6.68
CA ARG A 83 -8.17 12.01 -7.98
C ARG A 83 -9.35 11.33 -8.69
N ALA A 84 -10.18 10.59 -7.96
CA ALA A 84 -11.39 9.97 -8.51
C ALA A 84 -12.40 11.01 -9.04
N GLN A 85 -12.33 12.25 -8.56
CA GLN A 85 -13.12 13.39 -9.05
C GLN A 85 -12.42 14.17 -10.18
N GLY A 86 -11.27 13.70 -10.67
CA GLY A 86 -10.51 14.32 -11.74
C GLY A 86 -9.50 15.38 -11.30
N ALA A 87 -9.18 15.45 -10.01
CA ALA A 87 -8.13 16.37 -9.54
C ALA A 87 -6.75 15.97 -10.08
N GLY A 88 -5.99 16.97 -10.53
CA GLY A 88 -4.61 16.79 -10.99
C GLY A 88 -3.59 16.79 -9.86
N ASP A 89 -2.35 16.40 -10.18
CA ASP A 89 -1.25 16.26 -9.22
C ASP A 89 -0.98 17.57 -8.42
N ASP A 90 -1.13 18.75 -9.04
CA ASP A 90 -0.95 20.05 -8.36
C ASP A 90 -2.00 20.31 -7.27
N GLN A 91 -3.26 19.89 -7.50
CA GLN A 91 -4.33 20.03 -6.52
C GLN A 91 -4.09 19.10 -5.33
N ILE A 92 -3.62 17.87 -5.61
CA ILE A 92 -3.25 16.90 -4.59
C ILE A 92 -2.04 17.38 -3.78
N TYR A 93 -1.05 17.98 -4.44
CA TYR A 93 0.10 18.55 -3.77
C TYR A 93 -0.30 19.64 -2.77
N ARG A 94 -1.16 20.59 -3.19
CA ARG A 94 -1.66 21.65 -2.29
C ARG A 94 -2.41 21.08 -1.08
N LEU A 95 -3.31 20.12 -1.30
CA LEU A 95 -4.00 19.42 -0.20
C LEU A 95 -3.01 18.85 0.83
N ARG A 96 -1.98 18.12 0.35
CA ARG A 96 -0.99 17.48 1.21
C ARG A 96 -0.10 18.51 1.93
N ALA A 97 0.31 19.57 1.25
CA ALA A 97 1.15 20.62 1.82
C ALA A 97 0.41 21.40 2.93
N ASP A 98 -0.88 21.67 2.72
CA ASP A 98 -1.74 22.37 3.68
C ASP A 98 -2.05 21.50 4.91
N ALA A 99 -2.24 20.19 4.73
CA ALA A 99 -2.63 19.27 5.81
C ALA A 99 -1.46 18.67 6.59
N LEU A 100 -0.29 18.52 5.96
CA LEU A 100 0.91 17.91 6.55
C LEU A 100 2.04 18.94 6.64
N SER A 101 2.82 19.05 5.56
CA SER A 101 3.86 20.05 5.37
C SER A 101 4.35 19.98 3.92
N PRO A 102 4.98 21.05 3.38
CA PRO A 102 5.56 21.01 2.04
C PRO A 102 6.58 19.87 1.84
N ASP A 103 7.48 19.65 2.81
CA ASP A 103 8.48 18.58 2.75
C ASP A 103 7.84 17.18 2.67
N MET A 104 6.74 16.95 3.38
CA MET A 104 6.02 15.68 3.34
C MET A 104 5.25 15.52 2.03
N ALA A 105 4.63 16.58 1.53
CA ALA A 105 3.99 16.59 0.22
C ALA A 105 4.99 16.26 -0.90
N ASP A 106 6.22 16.78 -0.83
CA ASP A 106 7.29 16.48 -1.78
C ASP A 106 7.71 15.00 -1.75
N ARG A 107 7.83 14.41 -0.55
CA ARG A 107 8.15 12.97 -0.40
C ARG A 107 7.06 12.10 -0.98
N LEU A 108 5.80 12.43 -0.72
CA LEU A 108 4.64 11.71 -1.27
C LEU A 108 4.54 11.88 -2.79
N ALA A 109 4.79 13.07 -3.33
CA ALA A 109 4.83 13.30 -4.78
C ALA A 109 5.98 12.56 -5.47
N GLN A 110 7.12 12.38 -4.79
CA GLN A 110 8.20 11.53 -5.29
C GLN A 110 7.80 10.05 -5.30
N LEU A 111 7.13 9.59 -4.24
CA LEU A 111 6.59 8.23 -4.17
C LEU A 111 5.59 7.97 -5.30
N ASP A 112 4.60 8.86 -5.49
CA ASP A 112 3.61 8.76 -6.56
C ASP A 112 4.28 8.65 -7.94
N ARG A 113 5.32 9.45 -8.22
CA ARG A 113 6.08 9.40 -9.49
C ARG A 113 6.84 8.10 -9.65
N ALA A 114 7.46 7.61 -8.58
CA ALA A 114 8.18 6.34 -8.60
C ALA A 114 7.21 5.17 -8.85
N GLU A 115 6.04 5.18 -8.21
CA GLU A 115 4.98 4.19 -8.44
C GLU A 115 4.46 4.23 -9.87
N LYS A 116 4.15 5.42 -10.41
CA LYS A 116 3.74 5.57 -11.83
C LYS A 116 4.80 4.98 -12.78
N THR A 117 6.08 5.25 -12.51
CA THR A 117 7.21 4.75 -13.32
C THR A 117 7.34 3.23 -13.23
N TRP A 118 7.23 2.68 -12.02
CA TRP A 118 7.27 1.23 -11.79
C TRP A 118 6.12 0.52 -12.50
N ASN A 119 4.88 1.00 -12.32
CA ASN A 119 3.70 0.42 -12.95
C ASN A 119 3.79 0.44 -14.48
N ALA A 120 4.31 1.52 -15.07
CA ALA A 120 4.55 1.57 -16.52
C ALA A 120 5.54 0.49 -16.97
N ARG A 121 6.69 0.35 -16.28
CA ARG A 121 7.69 -0.69 -16.58
C ARG A 121 7.12 -2.10 -16.46
N VAL A 122 6.33 -2.37 -15.42
CA VAL A 122 5.70 -3.68 -15.20
C VAL A 122 4.66 -3.97 -16.27
N ASN A 123 3.84 -3.00 -16.65
CA ASN A 123 2.84 -3.17 -17.71
C ASN A 123 3.49 -3.48 -19.07
N ASP A 124 4.54 -2.74 -19.42
CA ASP A 124 5.32 -2.99 -20.64
C ASP A 124 5.92 -4.40 -20.64
N TYR A 125 6.48 -4.80 -19.50
CA TYR A 125 7.04 -6.14 -19.30
C TYR A 125 5.98 -7.24 -19.44
N ILE A 126 4.81 -7.10 -18.81
CA ILE A 126 3.72 -8.09 -18.91
C ILE A 126 3.28 -8.23 -20.37
N ALA A 127 3.14 -7.12 -21.10
CA ALA A 127 2.78 -7.15 -22.51
C ALA A 127 3.86 -7.85 -23.37
N GLU A 128 5.14 -7.63 -23.09
CA GLU A 128 6.24 -8.31 -23.80
C GLU A 128 6.31 -9.80 -23.45
N ARG A 129 6.11 -10.15 -22.17
CA ARG A 129 6.04 -11.53 -21.69
C ARG A 129 4.93 -12.30 -22.38
N ASP A 130 3.75 -11.71 -22.52
CA ASP A 130 2.60 -12.37 -23.15
C ASP A 130 2.88 -12.62 -24.65
N ARG A 131 3.51 -11.66 -25.35
CA ARG A 131 4.00 -11.87 -26.73
C ARG A 131 5.04 -12.98 -26.81
N LEU A 132 5.97 -13.03 -25.86
CA LEU A 132 6.99 -14.07 -25.79
C LEU A 132 6.35 -15.46 -25.60
N ARG A 133 5.34 -15.57 -24.74
CA ARG A 133 4.60 -16.82 -24.52
C ARG A 133 3.91 -17.29 -25.80
N ASP A 134 3.28 -16.38 -26.53
CA ASP A 134 2.57 -16.72 -27.76
C ASP A 134 3.56 -17.10 -28.89
N GLY A 135 4.70 -16.42 -28.98
CA GLY A 135 5.75 -16.72 -29.95
C GLY A 135 6.57 -17.99 -29.65
N THR A 136 6.57 -18.45 -28.40
CA THR A 136 7.31 -19.65 -27.96
C THR A 136 6.41 -20.87 -27.75
N ALA A 137 5.17 -20.86 -28.25
CA ALA A 137 4.18 -21.92 -28.01
C ALA A 137 4.70 -23.34 -28.35
N ALA A 138 5.49 -23.47 -29.42
CA ALA A 138 6.07 -24.75 -29.88
C ALA A 138 7.44 -25.08 -29.25
N ALA A 139 8.02 -24.19 -28.45
CA ALA A 139 9.30 -24.40 -27.78
C ALA A 139 9.17 -25.38 -26.59
N SER A 140 10.29 -25.99 -26.18
CA SER A 140 10.33 -26.79 -24.95
C SER A 140 10.13 -25.90 -23.72
N ASP A 141 9.75 -26.51 -22.60
CA ASP A 141 9.50 -25.76 -21.36
C ASP A 141 10.79 -25.12 -20.83
N GLU A 142 11.94 -25.77 -20.99
CA GLU A 142 13.25 -25.20 -20.63
C GLU A 142 13.56 -23.95 -21.46
N GLN A 143 13.25 -23.97 -22.77
CA GLN A 143 13.45 -22.83 -23.65
C GLN A 143 12.56 -21.65 -23.27
N LYS A 144 11.30 -21.91 -22.90
CA LYS A 144 10.35 -20.89 -22.42
C LYS A 144 10.84 -20.26 -21.11
N ILE A 145 11.28 -21.07 -20.15
CA ILE A 145 11.82 -20.61 -18.87
C ILE A 145 13.06 -19.74 -19.09
N TYR A 146 13.97 -20.18 -19.95
CA TYR A 146 15.19 -19.43 -20.25
C TYR A 146 14.89 -18.08 -20.92
N ALA A 147 14.01 -18.06 -21.93
CA ALA A 147 13.62 -16.84 -22.62
C ALA A 147 12.93 -15.84 -21.66
N LEU A 148 12.07 -16.34 -20.77
CA LEU A 148 11.43 -15.51 -19.75
C LEU A 148 12.44 -14.91 -18.77
N GLN A 149 13.42 -15.70 -18.33
CA GLN A 149 14.45 -15.19 -17.43
C GLN A 149 15.32 -14.12 -18.10
N GLN A 150 15.71 -14.31 -19.37
CA GLN A 150 16.41 -13.27 -20.13
C GLN A 150 15.60 -11.97 -20.23
N LEU A 151 14.28 -12.07 -20.46
CA LEU A 151 13.41 -10.90 -20.49
C LEU A 151 13.43 -10.16 -19.14
N ARG A 152 13.32 -10.88 -18.02
CA ARG A 152 13.41 -10.27 -16.67
C ARG A 152 14.75 -9.59 -16.43
N ASP A 153 15.86 -10.28 -16.74
CA ASP A 153 17.22 -9.76 -16.53
C ASP A 153 17.51 -8.51 -17.38
N SER A 154 16.85 -8.37 -18.53
CA SER A 154 16.98 -7.19 -19.40
C SER A 154 16.24 -5.95 -18.90
N ARG A 155 15.24 -6.12 -18.02
CA ARG A 155 14.29 -5.06 -17.62
C ARG A 155 14.38 -4.69 -16.14
N PHE A 156 14.81 -5.62 -15.29
CA PHE A 156 14.73 -5.51 -13.84
C PHE A 156 15.99 -6.04 -13.16
N THR A 157 16.38 -5.40 -12.06
CA THR A 157 17.44 -5.91 -11.19
C THR A 157 16.99 -7.17 -10.46
N ALA A 158 17.93 -7.90 -9.87
CA ALA A 158 17.61 -9.09 -9.08
C ALA A 158 16.63 -8.78 -7.92
N GLU A 159 16.75 -7.62 -7.28
CA GLU A 159 15.86 -7.17 -6.21
C GLU A 159 14.47 -6.83 -6.73
N GLU A 160 14.38 -6.16 -7.88
CA GLU A 160 13.10 -5.82 -8.52
C GLU A 160 12.36 -7.09 -9.00
N GLN A 161 13.09 -8.11 -9.46
CA GLN A 161 12.49 -9.38 -9.89
C GLN A 161 11.76 -10.11 -8.76
N ILE A 162 12.15 -9.93 -7.49
CA ILE A 162 11.41 -10.47 -6.35
C ILE A 162 10.00 -9.86 -6.28
N GLN A 163 9.86 -8.58 -6.59
CA GLN A 163 8.57 -7.88 -6.57
C GLN A 163 7.69 -8.29 -7.76
N LEU A 164 8.28 -8.66 -8.90
CA LEU A 164 7.52 -9.11 -10.09
C LEU A 164 6.64 -10.33 -9.80
N GLY A 165 7.04 -11.21 -8.88
CA GLY A 165 6.27 -12.41 -8.55
C GLY A 165 4.81 -12.12 -8.14
N ALA A 166 4.57 -10.97 -7.49
CA ALA A 166 3.21 -10.52 -7.14
C ALA A 166 2.37 -10.21 -8.39
N TYR A 167 2.97 -9.59 -9.41
CA TYR A 167 2.30 -9.19 -10.64
C TYR A 167 2.09 -10.35 -11.62
N GLU A 168 2.99 -11.33 -11.61
CA GLU A 168 2.97 -12.45 -12.55
C GLU A 168 1.99 -13.57 -12.18
N THR A 169 1.78 -13.83 -10.88
CA THR A 169 0.98 -14.96 -10.36
C THR A 169 -0.54 -14.70 -10.44
N GLY A 170 -0.98 -13.68 -11.19
CA GLY A 170 -2.39 -13.26 -11.27
C GLY A 170 -2.86 -12.40 -10.10
N GLY A 171 -1.96 -12.05 -9.18
CA GLY A 171 -2.18 -11.05 -8.14
C GLY A 171 -1.87 -9.64 -8.63
N SER A 172 -2.27 -9.26 -9.84
CA SER A 172 -2.29 -7.83 -10.16
C SER A 172 -3.30 -7.18 -9.21
N PRO A 173 -2.90 -6.30 -8.27
CA PRO A 173 -3.87 -5.35 -7.76
C PRO A 173 -4.29 -4.56 -9.00
N ARG A 174 -5.48 -4.86 -9.53
CA ARG A 174 -6.19 -3.90 -10.38
C ARG A 174 -6.44 -2.70 -9.47
N LEU A 175 -5.42 -1.85 -9.31
CA LEU A 175 -5.60 -0.52 -8.76
C LEU A 175 -6.58 0.13 -9.72
N MET A 176 -7.79 0.32 -9.19
CA MET A 176 -8.98 0.77 -9.87
C MET A 176 -8.63 1.94 -10.80
N GLN A 177 -8.94 1.77 -12.09
CA GLN A 177 -9.17 2.90 -12.97
C GLN A 177 -10.45 3.60 -12.57
#